data_AF-A0A1V6ARU1-F1
#
_entry.id   AF-A0A1V6ARU1-F1
#
_cell.length_a   1.000
_cell.length_b   1.000
_cell.length_c   1.000
_cell.angle_alpha   90.00
_cell.angle_beta   90.00
_cell.angle_gamma   90.00
#
_symmetry.space_group_name_H-M   'P 1'
#
loop_
_entity.id
_entity.type
_entity.pdbx_description
1 polymer ?
#
loop_
_entity_poly.entity_id
_entity_poly.type
_entity_poly.pdbx_seq_one_letter_code
_entity_poly.pdbx_strand_id
1 'polypeptide(L)'
;MITTTEQRETFKSPGQILRELGVPPSNSYGKRNNAFGSMAAVISEQEAFPTTSSSKIGQILISKKIITESDLHEAMARKRQQPKKYLGQILCEMGIPQSKIIKTIYFSNKRKKLGEILVENKIITDEQLKDTLIKQRHQKSIGMHKHLGTMLTMSNTITEVNYINALSAHFSMPVVSLKNFKVSSSLQKAIGEQYALKNRIVVLSNTNDKLTVAIAEPHLSIFEYLEKAMPKGKHILFCQAKASEIEKCLNIKYDPFHMVLYR
;
A
#
# COMPACT_ATOMS: atom_id res chain seq x y z
N MET A 1 20.58 -31.65 7.05
CA MET A 1 19.15 -31.44 7.28
C MET A 1 18.97 -30.11 7.99
N ILE A 2 18.49 -29.08 7.31
CA ILE A 2 18.13 -27.80 7.95
C ILE A 2 16.69 -27.55 7.53
N THR A 3 15.76 -27.84 8.44
CA THR A 3 14.34 -27.54 8.31
C THR A 3 14.14 -26.04 8.47
N THR A 4 14.05 -25.32 7.36
CA THR A 4 13.58 -23.93 7.35
C THR A 4 12.08 -23.96 7.59
N THR A 5 11.68 -23.62 8.82
CA THR A 5 10.29 -23.40 9.21
C THR A 5 9.78 -22.16 8.47
N GLU A 6 9.17 -22.34 7.29
CA GLU A 6 8.36 -21.30 6.65
C GLU A 6 7.20 -20.95 7.57
N GLN A 7 7.36 -19.88 8.36
CA GLN A 7 6.23 -19.21 8.97
C GLN A 7 5.30 -18.76 7.83
N ARG A 8 4.16 -19.45 7.67
CA ARG A 8 3.09 -19.04 6.77
C ARG A 8 2.54 -17.70 7.27
N GLU A 9 3.13 -16.60 6.81
CA GLU A 9 2.53 -15.27 6.97
C GLU A 9 1.23 -15.24 6.15
N THR A 10 0.10 -15.42 6.84
CA THR A 10 -1.23 -15.28 6.26
C THR A 10 -1.55 -13.80 6.08
N PHE A 11 -1.24 -13.26 4.90
CA PHE A 11 -1.78 -11.99 4.44
C PHE A 11 -3.31 -12.06 4.38
N LYS A 12 -3.95 -10.93 4.71
CA LYS A 12 -5.41 -10.82 4.73
C LYS A 12 -5.97 -10.86 3.31
N SER A 13 -7.13 -11.48 3.13
CA SER A 13 -7.87 -11.46 1.87
C SER A 13 -8.47 -10.07 1.60
N PRO A 14 -8.90 -9.76 0.36
CA PRO A 14 -9.52 -8.48 0.05
C PRO A 14 -10.78 -8.25 0.89
N GLY A 15 -11.58 -9.29 1.11
CA GLY A 15 -12.76 -9.20 1.98
C GLY A 15 -12.44 -8.88 3.44
N GLN A 16 -11.34 -9.41 3.98
CA GLN A 16 -10.90 -9.12 5.35
C GLN A 16 -10.40 -7.67 5.47
N ILE A 17 -9.57 -7.22 4.52
CA ILE A 17 -9.08 -5.83 4.47
C ILE A 17 -10.24 -4.85 4.32
N LEU A 18 -11.21 -5.14 3.44
CA LEU A 18 -12.36 -4.28 3.22
C LEU A 18 -13.23 -4.14 4.48
N ARG A 19 -13.45 -5.23 5.23
CA ARG A 19 -14.19 -5.16 6.50
C ARG A 19 -13.47 -4.32 7.56
N GLU A 20 -12.16 -4.49 7.68
CA GLU A 20 -11.34 -3.74 8.65
C GLU A 20 -11.26 -2.24 8.30
N LEU A 21 -11.29 -1.90 7.01
CA LEU A 21 -11.31 -0.53 6.49
C LEU A 21 -12.73 0.06 6.38
N GLY A 22 -13.74 -0.58 7.01
CA GLY A 22 -15.12 -0.10 7.03
C GLY A 22 -15.75 0.01 5.64
N VAL A 23 -15.44 -0.91 4.72
CA VAL A 23 -16.08 -1.01 3.40
C VAL A 23 -17.11 -2.14 3.46
N PRO A 24 -18.42 -1.87 3.32
CA PRO A 24 -19.41 -2.94 3.26
C PRO A 24 -19.23 -3.78 1.98
N PRO A 25 -19.47 -5.10 2.03
CA PRO A 25 -19.44 -5.95 0.83
C PRO A 25 -20.51 -5.48 -0.16
N SER A 26 -20.23 -5.67 -1.46
CA SER A 26 -21.07 -5.27 -2.58
C SER A 26 -22.35 -6.12 -2.70
N ASN A 27 -23.21 -6.11 -1.67
CA ASN A 27 -24.65 -6.33 -1.76
C ASN A 27 -25.29 -6.16 -0.38
N SER A 28 -25.92 -5.01 -0.15
CA SER A 28 -27.18 -4.82 0.59
C SER A 28 -27.33 -3.34 0.97
N TYR A 29 -28.31 -2.68 0.33
CA TYR A 29 -28.87 -1.41 0.78
C TYR A 29 -29.57 -1.60 2.13
N GLY A 30 -29.37 -0.66 3.07
CA GLY A 30 -30.30 -0.46 4.20
C GLY A 30 -29.69 -0.03 5.54
N LYS A 31 -30.08 1.18 5.97
CA LYS A 31 -30.14 1.75 7.34
C LYS A 31 -28.78 2.07 8.04
N ARG A 32 -28.41 3.35 8.17
CA ARG A 32 -28.76 4.36 9.22
C ARG A 32 -28.09 4.11 10.58
N ASN A 33 -27.21 4.99 11.06
CA ASN A 33 -27.53 6.08 12.01
C ASN A 33 -26.29 6.75 12.65
N ASN A 34 -26.48 8.03 12.98
CA ASN A 34 -25.62 8.92 13.76
C ASN A 34 -25.44 8.46 15.21
N ALA A 35 -24.28 8.79 15.80
CA ALA A 35 -24.19 9.26 17.19
C ALA A 35 -22.88 10.05 17.40
N PHE A 36 -23.02 11.36 17.60
CA PHE A 36 -22.07 12.19 18.33
C PHE A 36 -22.25 11.92 19.83
N GLY A 37 -21.15 11.88 20.59
CA GLY A 37 -21.18 11.73 22.04
C GLY A 37 -19.82 12.07 22.66
N SER A 38 -19.79 13.19 23.36
CA SER A 38 -18.75 13.75 24.23
C SER A 38 -18.31 12.83 25.38
N MET A 39 -17.05 12.91 25.85
CA MET A 39 -16.66 13.70 27.04
C MET A 39 -15.18 13.52 27.42
N ALA A 40 -14.65 14.55 28.08
CA ALA A 40 -13.30 14.73 28.60
C ALA A 40 -13.05 14.03 29.96
N ALA A 41 -11.77 13.73 30.28
CA ALA A 41 -11.11 13.91 31.60
C ALA A 41 -9.73 13.21 31.61
N VAL A 42 -8.61 13.94 31.59
CA VAL A 42 -7.66 14.33 32.66
C VAL A 42 -6.62 13.26 33.08
N ILE A 43 -5.35 13.73 33.09
CA ILE A 43 -4.17 13.40 33.93
C ILE A 43 -2.97 12.76 33.18
N SER A 44 -1.97 13.64 33.02
CA SER A 44 -0.51 13.50 33.09
C SER A 44 0.09 12.12 33.28
N GLU A 45 1.10 11.79 32.46
CA GLU A 45 2.49 11.69 32.94
C GLU A 45 3.47 11.63 31.77
N GLN A 46 4.60 12.30 31.99
CA GLN A 46 5.70 12.40 31.05
C GLN A 46 6.45 11.07 30.96
N GLU A 47 6.55 10.51 29.76
CA GLU A 47 7.65 9.63 29.43
C GLU A 47 8.28 10.06 28.11
N ALA A 48 9.57 10.41 28.18
CA ALA A 48 10.42 10.68 27.04
C ALA A 48 10.37 9.48 26.06
N PHE A 49 9.89 9.73 24.84
CA PHE A 49 9.69 8.68 23.85
C PHE A 49 11.01 8.17 23.27
N PRO A 50 11.21 6.84 23.18
CA PRO A 50 12.39 6.26 22.54
C PRO A 50 12.37 6.50 21.03
N THR A 51 13.45 7.09 20.55
CA THR A 51 13.73 7.47 19.16
C THR A 51 13.85 6.24 18.25
N THR A 52 12.72 5.66 17.86
CA THR A 52 12.65 4.63 16.81
C THR A 52 12.03 5.22 15.53
N SER A 53 12.36 4.67 14.37
CA SER A 53 11.96 5.12 13.00
C SER A 53 10.52 5.64 12.84
N SER A 54 9.54 5.14 13.63
CA SER A 54 8.17 5.67 13.69
C SER A 54 8.07 7.14 14.11
N SER A 55 9.03 7.63 14.90
CA SER A 55 9.12 9.02 15.37
C SER A 55 9.37 10.01 14.23
N LYS A 56 10.09 9.60 13.18
CA LYS A 56 10.39 10.49 12.04
C LYS A 56 9.14 10.78 11.23
N ILE A 57 8.30 9.77 10.99
CA ILE A 57 7.03 9.94 10.25
C ILE A 57 6.07 10.83 11.03
N GLY A 58 5.95 10.63 12.34
CA GLY A 58 5.09 11.46 13.19
C GLY A 58 5.52 12.93 13.18
N GLN A 59 6.81 13.19 13.37
CA GLN A 59 7.38 14.54 13.33
C GLN A 59 7.22 15.20 11.97
N ILE A 60 7.39 14.44 10.87
CA ILE A 60 7.14 14.93 9.51
C ILE A 60 5.68 15.40 9.38
N LEU A 61 4.73 14.58 9.81
CA LEU A 61 3.30 14.89 9.68
C LEU A 61 2.89 16.11 10.53
N ILE A 62 3.48 16.28 11.72
CA ILE A 62 3.31 17.48 12.55
C ILE A 62 3.90 18.71 11.86
N SER A 63 5.13 18.62 11.34
CA SER A 63 5.82 19.75 10.69
C SER A 63 5.05 20.29 9.48
N LYS A 64 4.28 19.41 8.82
CA LYS A 64 3.44 19.73 7.66
C LYS A 64 1.99 20.01 8.03
N LYS A 65 1.67 20.12 9.32
CA LYS A 65 0.34 20.41 9.86
C LYS A 65 -0.74 19.43 9.36
N ILE A 66 -0.35 18.18 9.15
CA ILE A 66 -1.25 17.10 8.74
C ILE A 66 -1.97 16.51 9.95
N ILE A 67 -1.25 16.44 11.06
CA ILE A 67 -1.69 15.96 12.37
C ILE A 67 -1.15 16.92 13.44
N THR A 68 -1.78 16.93 14.62
CA THR A 68 -1.29 17.65 15.81
C THR A 68 -0.41 16.75 16.68
N GLU A 69 0.27 17.34 17.67
CA GLU A 69 0.98 16.55 18.69
C GLU A 69 0.04 15.63 19.47
N SER A 70 -1.18 16.11 19.76
CA SER A 70 -2.22 15.31 20.40
C SER A 70 -2.62 14.10 19.55
N ASP A 71 -2.82 14.30 18.25
CA ASP A 71 -3.14 13.21 17.32
C ASP A 71 -2.01 12.17 17.25
N LEU A 72 -0.75 12.62 17.24
CA LEU A 72 0.39 11.71 17.25
C LEU A 72 0.47 10.92 18.56
N HIS A 73 0.21 11.56 19.70
CA HIS A 73 0.21 10.91 21.00
C HIS A 73 -0.86 9.80 21.06
N GLU A 74 -2.09 10.13 20.67
CA GLU A 74 -3.20 9.16 20.59
C GLU A 74 -2.90 8.01 19.62
N ALA A 75 -2.37 8.32 18.43
CA ALA A 75 -1.99 7.30 17.46
C ALA A 75 -0.89 6.36 17.98
N MET A 76 0.08 6.89 18.74
CA MET A 76 1.14 6.11 19.37
C MET A 76 0.61 5.25 20.52
N ALA A 77 -0.33 5.75 21.32
CA ALA A 77 -1.00 4.98 22.36
C ALA A 77 -1.75 3.77 21.75
N ARG A 78 -2.50 3.97 20.66
CA ARG A 78 -3.14 2.88 19.91
C ARG A 78 -2.14 1.92 19.29
N LYS A 79 -0.99 2.43 18.81
CA LYS A 79 0.08 1.58 18.23
C LYS A 79 0.67 0.62 19.25
N ARG A 80 0.82 1.04 20.51
CA ARG A 80 1.27 0.17 21.61
C ARG A 80 0.30 -1.00 21.83
N GLN A 81 -0.99 -0.75 21.70
CA GLN A 81 -2.04 -1.78 21.79
C GLN A 81 -2.13 -2.65 20.53
N GLN A 82 -1.73 -2.12 19.37
CA GLN A 82 -1.82 -2.78 18.06
C GLN A 82 -0.45 -2.82 17.37
N PRO A 83 0.55 -3.55 17.91
CA PRO A 83 1.95 -3.50 17.45
C PRO A 83 2.13 -3.92 15.99
N LYS A 84 1.19 -4.72 15.45
CA LYS A 84 1.18 -5.17 14.06
C LYS A 84 0.79 -4.07 13.06
N LYS A 85 0.16 -2.97 13.50
CA LYS A 85 -0.24 -1.87 12.62
C LYS A 85 0.84 -0.80 12.52
N TYR A 86 0.94 -0.21 11.33
CA TYR A 86 1.79 0.96 11.10
C TYR A 86 1.13 2.22 11.65
N LEU A 87 1.95 3.20 12.04
CA LEU A 87 1.45 4.47 12.58
C LEU A 87 0.51 5.17 11.58
N GLY A 88 0.85 5.14 10.29
CA GLY A 88 -0.02 5.70 9.25
C GLY A 88 -1.36 4.98 9.10
N GLN A 89 -1.45 3.67 9.35
CA GLN A 89 -2.72 2.95 9.31
C GLN A 89 -3.64 3.39 10.45
N ILE A 90 -3.08 3.56 11.65
CA ILE A 90 -3.83 4.06 12.81
C ILE A 90 -4.30 5.49 12.56
N LEU A 91 -3.46 6.34 11.98
CA LEU A 91 -3.85 7.69 11.57
C LEU A 91 -4.96 7.68 10.52
N CYS A 92 -4.97 6.71 9.60
CA CYS A 92 -6.09 6.51 8.67
C CYS A 92 -7.39 6.17 9.40
N GLU A 93 -7.33 5.29 10.40
CA GLU A 93 -8.48 4.94 11.25
C GLU A 93 -8.98 6.13 12.09
N MET A 94 -8.08 7.06 12.43
CA MET A 94 -8.42 8.33 13.07
C MET A 94 -9.01 9.37 12.10
N GLY A 95 -9.19 9.02 10.83
CA GLY A 95 -9.84 9.86 9.81
C GLY A 95 -8.89 10.69 8.95
N ILE A 96 -7.56 10.54 9.11
CA ILE A 96 -6.60 11.21 8.26
C ILE A 96 -6.54 10.49 6.90
N PRO A 97 -6.80 11.17 5.76
CA PRO A 97 -6.77 10.50 4.47
C PRO A 97 -5.42 9.86 4.18
N GLN A 98 -5.43 8.58 3.80
CA GLN A 98 -4.21 7.80 3.52
C GLN A 98 -3.31 8.49 2.48
N SER A 99 -3.92 9.06 1.45
CA SER A 99 -3.19 9.71 0.38
C SER A 99 -2.46 10.98 0.84
N LYS A 100 -3.03 11.71 1.81
CA LYS A 100 -2.39 12.86 2.47
C LYS A 100 -1.14 12.41 3.21
N ILE A 101 -1.24 11.34 4.00
CA ILE A 101 -0.11 10.74 4.72
C ILE A 101 1.00 10.32 3.74
N ILE A 102 0.66 9.51 2.74
CA ILE A 102 1.62 8.99 1.74
C ILE A 102 2.35 10.13 1.05
N LYS A 103 1.62 11.16 0.58
CA LYS A 103 2.20 12.32 -0.10
C LYS A 103 3.13 13.09 0.83
N THR A 104 2.71 13.36 2.06
CA THR A 104 3.54 14.10 3.02
C THR A 104 4.85 13.36 3.32
N ILE A 105 4.78 12.05 3.54
CA ILE A 105 5.97 11.20 3.75
C ILE A 105 6.89 11.28 2.54
N TYR A 106 6.32 11.13 1.34
CA TYR A 106 7.09 11.13 0.09
C TYR A 106 7.78 12.47 -0.17
N PHE A 107 7.06 13.60 -0.01
CA PHE A 107 7.63 14.94 -0.23
C PHE A 107 8.66 15.34 0.82
N SER A 108 8.50 14.88 2.07
CA SER A 108 9.41 15.24 3.16
C SER A 108 10.69 14.40 3.16
N ASN A 109 10.64 13.18 2.64
CA ASN A 109 11.81 12.35 2.38
C ASN A 109 12.59 12.75 1.11
N LYS A 110 12.60 14.03 0.71
CA LYS A 110 13.27 14.53 -0.50
C LYS A 110 12.89 13.79 -1.80
N ARG A 111 11.73 13.12 -1.87
CA ARG A 111 11.34 12.23 -2.98
C ARG A 111 12.30 11.07 -3.19
N LYS A 112 12.79 10.46 -2.11
CA LYS A 112 13.59 9.24 -2.17
C LYS A 112 12.93 8.20 -3.08
N LYS A 113 13.72 7.63 -3.98
CA LYS A 113 13.28 6.59 -4.91
C LYS A 113 13.13 5.27 -4.17
N LEU A 114 12.34 4.36 -4.74
CA LEU A 114 12.11 3.04 -4.18
C LEU A 114 13.41 2.29 -3.83
N GLY A 115 14.39 2.35 -4.73
CA GLY A 115 15.71 1.74 -4.49
C GLY A 115 16.42 2.28 -3.25
N GLU A 116 16.40 3.60 -3.05
CA GLU A 116 17.02 4.25 -1.89
C GLU A 116 16.34 3.84 -0.59
N ILE A 117 15.01 3.66 -0.62
CA ILE A 117 14.24 3.15 0.52
C ILE A 117 14.67 1.71 0.88
N LEU A 118 14.93 0.86 -0.11
CA LEU A 118 15.38 -0.50 0.12
C LEU A 118 16.79 -0.55 0.71
N VAL A 119 17.68 0.33 0.25
CA VAL A 119 19.05 0.48 0.79
C VAL A 119 19.02 0.97 2.24
N GLU A 120 18.24 2.00 2.54
CA GLU A 120 18.13 2.56 3.90
C GLU A 120 17.58 1.55 4.91
N ASN A 121 16.66 0.69 4.48
CA ASN A 121 16.12 -0.40 5.28
C ASN A 121 17.05 -1.63 5.32
N LYS A 122 18.26 -1.56 4.74
CA LYS A 122 19.26 -2.64 4.67
C LYS A 122 18.75 -3.92 4.02
N ILE A 123 17.82 -3.77 3.06
CA ILE A 123 17.23 -4.89 2.33
C ILE A 123 18.12 -5.26 1.14
N ILE A 124 18.73 -4.25 0.53
CA ILE A 124 19.73 -4.38 -0.53
C ILE A 124 20.91 -3.46 -0.22
N THR A 125 22.07 -3.76 -0.78
CA THR A 125 23.22 -2.86 -0.75
C THR A 125 23.14 -1.82 -1.86
N ASP A 126 23.88 -0.72 -1.72
CA ASP A 126 24.05 0.28 -2.79
C ASP A 126 24.58 -0.34 -4.08
N GLU A 127 25.49 -1.31 -3.99
CA GLU A 127 26.04 -2.04 -5.12
C GLU A 127 24.97 -2.89 -5.83
N GLN A 128 24.19 -3.65 -5.07
CA GLN A 128 23.08 -4.44 -5.60
C GLN A 128 22.04 -3.56 -6.30
N LEU A 129 21.75 -2.38 -5.73
CA LEU A 129 20.86 -1.42 -6.36
C LEU A 129 21.45 -0.89 -7.68
N LYS A 130 22.71 -0.47 -7.68
CA LYS A 130 23.39 0.06 -8.88
C LYS A 130 23.40 -0.97 -10.00
N ASP A 131 23.80 -2.20 -9.71
CA ASP A 131 23.84 -3.30 -10.68
C ASP A 131 22.46 -3.60 -11.27
N THR A 132 21.44 -3.62 -10.41
CA THR A 132 20.06 -3.87 -10.85
C THR A 132 19.57 -2.75 -11.76
N LEU A 133 19.87 -1.48 -11.45
CA LEU A 133 19.49 -0.33 -12.28
C LEU A 133 20.24 -0.29 -13.62
N ILE A 134 21.48 -0.79 -13.68
CA ILE A 134 22.22 -0.96 -14.95
C ILE A 134 21.51 -1.99 -15.82
N LYS A 135 21.22 -3.18 -15.27
CA LYS A 135 20.49 -4.25 -15.96
C LYS A 135 19.10 -3.78 -16.42
N GLN A 136 18.40 -3.02 -15.59
CA GLN A 136 17.08 -2.46 -15.91
C GLN A 136 17.13 -1.51 -17.10
N ARG A 137 18.13 -0.62 -17.13
CA ARG A 137 18.34 0.32 -18.25
C ARG A 137 18.64 -0.42 -19.54
N HIS A 138 19.50 -1.45 -19.49
CA HIS A 138 19.80 -2.28 -20.65
C HIS A 138 18.56 -3.03 -21.16
N GLN A 139 17.74 -3.60 -20.29
CA GLN A 139 16.47 -4.23 -20.71
C GLN A 139 15.54 -3.21 -21.37
N LYS A 140 15.45 -2.00 -20.80
CA LYS A 140 14.63 -0.93 -21.37
C LYS A 140 15.09 -0.51 -22.77
N SER A 141 16.41 -0.48 -23.04
CA SER A 141 16.92 -0.13 -24.38
C SER A 141 16.60 -1.16 -25.45
N ILE A 142 16.39 -2.43 -25.07
CA ILE A 142 15.95 -3.50 -25.98
C ILE A 142 14.43 -3.72 -25.94
N GLY A 143 13.66 -2.73 -25.46
CA GLY A 143 12.20 -2.76 -25.45
C GLY A 143 11.55 -3.55 -24.30
N MET A 144 12.34 -4.15 -23.41
CA MET A 144 11.83 -4.88 -22.25
C MET A 144 11.77 -3.99 -21.02
N HIS A 145 10.56 -3.58 -20.62
CA HIS A 145 10.38 -2.84 -19.37
C HIS A 145 10.12 -3.79 -18.21
N LYS A 146 11.07 -3.89 -17.28
CA LYS A 146 10.88 -4.61 -16.01
C LYS A 146 10.98 -3.66 -14.82
N HIS A 147 10.19 -3.96 -13.81
CA HIS A 147 10.14 -3.20 -12.56
C HIS A 147 11.27 -3.59 -11.62
N LEU A 148 11.67 -2.66 -10.74
CA LEU A 148 12.81 -2.84 -9.85
C LEU A 148 12.63 -4.06 -8.93
N GLY A 149 11.46 -4.18 -8.29
CA GLY A 149 11.16 -5.30 -7.39
C GLY A 149 11.18 -6.64 -8.10
N THR A 150 10.63 -6.70 -9.32
CA THR A 150 10.67 -7.90 -10.17
C THR A 150 12.12 -8.28 -10.46
N MET A 151 12.99 -7.32 -10.82
CA MET A 151 14.39 -7.61 -11.10
C MET A 151 15.16 -8.11 -9.86
N LEU A 152 14.96 -7.46 -8.71
CA LEU A 152 15.59 -7.86 -7.45
C LEU A 152 15.13 -9.24 -6.95
N THR A 153 13.87 -9.58 -7.20
CA THR A 153 13.32 -10.91 -6.87
C THR A 153 13.85 -11.98 -7.82
N MET A 154 13.93 -11.68 -9.13
CA MET A 154 14.47 -12.61 -10.13
C MET A 154 15.97 -12.91 -9.92
N SER A 155 16.74 -11.94 -9.42
CA SER A 155 18.16 -12.15 -9.07
C SER A 155 18.35 -12.84 -7.72
N ASN A 156 17.25 -13.27 -7.07
CA ASN A 156 17.23 -13.87 -5.73
C ASN A 156 17.92 -12.98 -4.67
N THR A 157 17.98 -11.67 -4.92
CA THR A 157 18.59 -10.68 -4.02
C THR A 157 17.65 -10.39 -2.86
N ILE A 158 16.35 -10.37 -3.13
CA ILE A 158 15.30 -10.20 -2.12
C ILE A 158 14.17 -11.20 -2.37
N THR A 159 13.46 -11.56 -1.31
CA THR A 159 12.19 -12.29 -1.45
C THR A 159 11.05 -11.32 -1.70
N GLU A 160 10.00 -11.76 -2.39
CA GLU A 160 8.80 -10.94 -2.62
C GLU A 160 8.12 -10.53 -1.29
N VAL A 161 8.23 -11.37 -0.26
CA VAL A 161 7.73 -11.09 1.10
C VAL A 161 8.51 -9.93 1.73
N ASN A 162 9.84 -9.99 1.72
CA ASN A 162 10.68 -8.93 2.28
C ASN A 162 10.47 -7.61 1.54
N TYR A 163 10.33 -7.67 0.21
CA TYR A 163 10.04 -6.51 -0.61
C TYR A 163 8.73 -5.84 -0.20
N ILE A 164 7.64 -6.61 -0.11
CA ILE A 164 6.31 -6.08 0.23
C ILE A 164 6.28 -5.53 1.64
N ASN A 165 6.87 -6.23 2.60
CA ASN A 165 6.89 -5.79 4.00
C ASN A 165 7.62 -4.45 4.13
N ALA A 166 8.70 -4.23 3.36
CA ALA A 166 9.40 -2.97 3.33
C ALA A 166 8.60 -1.82 2.73
N LEU A 167 7.92 -2.08 1.60
CA LEU A 167 7.07 -1.10 0.96
C LEU A 167 5.86 -0.75 1.83
N SER A 168 5.19 -1.77 2.37
CA SER A 168 4.06 -1.64 3.28
C SER A 168 4.42 -0.78 4.49
N ALA A 169 5.60 -1.02 5.10
CA ALA A 169 6.09 -0.22 6.21
C ALA A 169 6.38 1.22 5.82
N HIS A 170 7.08 1.45 4.70
CA HIS A 170 7.44 2.80 4.25
C HIS A 170 6.22 3.64 3.89
N PHE A 171 5.27 3.06 3.16
CA PHE A 171 4.08 3.75 2.67
C PHE A 171 2.89 3.66 3.63
N SER A 172 3.03 2.96 4.77
CA SER A 172 1.94 2.67 5.70
C SER A 172 0.70 2.06 5.01
N MET A 173 0.92 1.17 4.04
CA MET A 173 -0.16 0.52 3.27
C MET A 173 -0.42 -0.88 3.83
N PRO A 174 -1.70 -1.29 4.02
CA PRO A 174 -2.00 -2.68 4.36
C PRO A 174 -1.60 -3.62 3.22
N VAL A 175 -1.08 -4.81 3.59
CA VAL A 175 -0.81 -5.87 2.64
C VAL A 175 -2.07 -6.71 2.43
N VAL A 176 -2.43 -6.95 1.17
CA VAL A 176 -3.56 -7.78 0.76
C VAL A 176 -3.06 -8.93 -0.11
N SER A 177 -3.58 -10.14 0.13
CA SER A 177 -3.39 -11.26 -0.78
C SER A 177 -4.51 -11.29 -1.81
N LEU A 178 -4.16 -11.39 -3.08
CA LEU A 178 -5.11 -11.55 -4.19
C LEU A 178 -5.26 -13.01 -4.61
N LYS A 179 -4.84 -13.98 -3.78
CA LYS A 179 -5.07 -15.39 -4.04
C LYS A 179 -6.55 -15.66 -4.26
N ASN A 180 -6.88 -16.27 -5.39
CA ASN A 180 -8.25 -16.59 -5.82
C ASN A 180 -9.16 -15.37 -6.02
N PHE A 181 -8.62 -14.16 -6.04
CA PHE A 181 -9.40 -12.97 -6.32
C PHE A 181 -9.72 -12.89 -7.82
N LYS A 182 -11.00 -12.67 -8.16
CA LYS A 182 -11.44 -12.51 -9.54
C LYS A 182 -11.57 -11.03 -9.88
N VAL A 183 -10.80 -10.59 -10.86
CA VAL A 183 -10.86 -9.20 -11.35
C VAL A 183 -12.18 -8.94 -12.07
N SER A 184 -12.87 -7.88 -11.67
CA SER A 184 -14.05 -7.38 -12.37
C SER A 184 -13.67 -6.26 -13.34
N SER A 185 -14.01 -6.43 -14.62
CA SER A 185 -13.81 -5.37 -15.64
C SER A 185 -14.60 -4.10 -15.31
N SER A 186 -15.81 -4.23 -14.76
CA SER A 186 -16.61 -3.06 -14.36
C SER A 186 -15.92 -2.23 -13.28
N LEU A 187 -15.17 -2.87 -12.38
CA LEU A 187 -14.37 -2.18 -11.36
C LEU A 187 -13.11 -1.56 -11.98
N GLN A 188 -12.40 -2.28 -12.84
CA GLN A 188 -11.18 -1.77 -13.48
C GLN A 188 -11.42 -0.57 -14.40
N LYS A 189 -12.59 -0.51 -15.04
CA LYS A 189 -13.01 0.67 -15.83
C LYS A 189 -13.03 1.97 -15.03
N ALA A 190 -13.19 1.91 -13.70
CA ALA A 190 -13.18 3.10 -12.85
C ALA A 190 -11.86 3.89 -12.94
N ILE A 191 -10.75 3.21 -13.23
CA ILE A 191 -9.42 3.85 -13.36
C ILE A 191 -8.85 3.74 -14.78
N GLY A 192 -9.62 3.16 -15.71
CA GLY A 192 -9.17 2.79 -17.05
C GLY A 192 -8.38 1.48 -17.07
N GLU A 193 -8.85 0.49 -17.84
CA GLU A 193 -8.25 -0.85 -17.86
C GLU A 193 -6.79 -0.84 -18.35
N GLN A 194 -6.48 -0.07 -19.40
CA GLN A 194 -5.11 0.05 -19.89
C GLN A 194 -4.18 0.68 -18.85
N TYR A 195 -4.67 1.67 -18.10
CA TYR A 195 -3.89 2.29 -17.03
C TYR A 195 -3.67 1.30 -15.88
N ALA A 196 -4.71 0.55 -15.50
CA ALA A 196 -4.63 -0.50 -14.49
C ALA A 196 -3.62 -1.58 -14.87
N LEU A 197 -3.65 -2.06 -16.11
CA LEU A 197 -2.71 -3.05 -16.64
C LEU A 197 -1.27 -2.51 -16.63
N LYS A 198 -1.05 -1.34 -17.23
CA LYS A 198 0.28 -0.72 -17.33
C LYS A 198 0.93 -0.48 -15.97
N ASN A 199 0.14 -0.07 -14.97
CA ASN A 199 0.65 0.26 -13.63
C ASN A 199 0.48 -0.88 -12.62
N ARG A 200 0.02 -2.06 -13.06
CA ARG A 200 -0.22 -3.24 -12.21
C ARG A 200 -1.09 -2.91 -11.00
N ILE A 201 -2.30 -2.44 -11.30
CA ILE A 201 -3.32 -2.04 -10.32
C ILE A 201 -4.53 -2.97 -10.44
N VAL A 202 -5.01 -3.46 -9.31
CA VAL A 202 -6.26 -4.21 -9.21
C VAL A 202 -7.25 -3.42 -8.37
N VAL A 203 -8.36 -2.96 -8.96
CA VAL A 203 -9.46 -2.35 -8.21
C VAL A 203 -10.20 -3.43 -7.43
N LEU A 204 -10.19 -3.32 -6.09
CA LEU A 204 -10.82 -4.25 -5.17
C LEU A 204 -12.29 -3.89 -4.90
N SER A 205 -12.57 -2.60 -4.80
CA SER A 205 -13.93 -2.08 -4.58
C SER A 205 -14.06 -0.67 -5.12
N ASN A 206 -15.26 -0.31 -5.59
CA ASN A 206 -15.57 1.03 -6.06
C ASN A 206 -16.98 1.43 -5.60
N THR A 207 -17.07 2.19 -4.51
CA THR A 207 -18.31 2.80 -4.00
C THR A 207 -18.39 4.27 -4.42
N ASN A 208 -19.44 5.00 -4.04
CA ASN A 208 -19.59 6.41 -4.39
C ASN A 208 -18.52 7.30 -3.72
N ASP A 209 -18.23 7.00 -2.45
CA ASP A 209 -17.34 7.72 -1.56
C ASP A 209 -15.92 7.17 -1.53
N LYS A 210 -15.71 5.92 -1.97
CA LYS A 210 -14.45 5.20 -1.75
C LYS A 210 -14.03 4.30 -2.91
N LEU A 211 -12.75 4.40 -3.29
CA LEU A 211 -12.09 3.50 -4.24
C LEU A 211 -10.99 2.75 -3.49
N THR A 212 -11.01 1.41 -3.51
CA THR A 212 -9.95 0.59 -2.92
C THR A 212 -9.16 -0.08 -4.04
N VAL A 213 -7.84 0.12 -4.06
CA VAL A 213 -6.94 -0.44 -5.07
C VAL A 213 -5.79 -1.20 -4.44
N ALA A 214 -5.41 -2.33 -5.05
CA ALA A 214 -4.18 -3.04 -4.75
C ALA A 214 -3.12 -2.72 -5.80
N ILE A 215 -1.91 -2.40 -5.36
CA ILE A 215 -0.77 -2.05 -6.22
C ILE A 215 0.46 -2.91 -5.89
N ALA A 216 1.24 -3.25 -6.92
CA ALA A 216 2.48 -4.01 -6.78
C ALA A 216 3.66 -3.13 -6.37
N GLU A 217 3.72 -1.91 -6.91
CA GLU A 217 4.81 -0.95 -6.64
C GLU A 217 4.25 0.47 -6.49
N PRO A 218 4.23 1.02 -5.27
CA PRO A 218 3.91 2.41 -4.99
C PRO A 218 4.78 3.38 -5.79
N HIS A 219 4.15 4.32 -6.50
CA HIS A 219 4.84 5.43 -7.15
C HIS A 219 4.00 6.70 -7.10
N LEU A 220 4.64 7.86 -6.94
CA LEU A 220 3.95 9.15 -6.77
C LEU A 220 2.99 9.45 -7.93
N SER A 221 3.39 9.15 -9.16
CA SER A 221 2.54 9.39 -10.34
C SER A 221 1.23 8.61 -10.30
N ILE A 222 1.21 7.45 -9.64
CA ILE A 222 -0.02 6.66 -9.47
C ILE A 222 -0.97 7.37 -8.52
N PHE A 223 -0.46 7.85 -7.37
CA PHE A 223 -1.25 8.58 -6.39
C PHE A 223 -1.83 9.87 -6.98
N GLU A 224 -1.00 10.65 -7.66
CA GLU A 224 -1.42 11.92 -8.27
C GLU A 224 -2.43 11.71 -9.39
N TYR A 225 -2.20 10.73 -10.26
CA TYR A 225 -3.11 10.43 -11.36
C TYR A 225 -4.47 9.98 -10.83
N LEU A 226 -4.51 9.01 -9.91
CA LEU A 226 -5.78 8.48 -9.41
C LEU A 226 -6.55 9.53 -8.62
N GLU A 227 -5.91 10.34 -7.78
CA GLU A 227 -6.61 11.43 -7.10
C GLU A 227 -7.20 12.46 -8.08
N LYS A 228 -6.47 12.79 -9.14
CA LYS A 228 -6.95 13.76 -10.15
C LYS A 228 -8.07 13.17 -11.01
N ALA A 229 -8.03 11.87 -11.27
CA ALA A 229 -9.04 11.16 -12.05
C ALA A 229 -10.35 10.92 -11.27
N MET A 230 -10.29 10.91 -9.94
CA MET A 230 -11.46 10.62 -9.10
C MET A 230 -12.34 11.86 -8.85
N PRO A 231 -13.67 11.68 -8.70
CA PRO A 231 -14.56 12.76 -8.29
C PRO A 231 -14.13 13.40 -6.97
N LYS A 232 -14.38 14.71 -6.84
CA LYS A 232 -14.14 15.42 -5.57
C LYS A 232 -14.92 14.75 -4.43
N GLY A 233 -14.26 14.55 -3.30
CA GLY A 233 -14.84 13.87 -2.13
C GLY A 233 -14.73 12.35 -2.15
N LYS A 234 -14.27 11.74 -3.25
CA LYS A 234 -14.01 10.31 -3.29
C LYS A 234 -12.64 9.99 -2.72
N HIS A 235 -12.60 9.18 -1.67
CA HIS A 235 -11.37 8.76 -1.00
C HIS A 235 -10.76 7.52 -1.66
N ILE A 236 -9.44 7.47 -1.74
CA ILE A 236 -8.72 6.33 -2.32
C ILE A 236 -7.95 5.61 -1.21
N LEU A 237 -8.19 4.31 -1.08
CA LEU A 237 -7.46 3.42 -0.20
C LEU A 237 -6.50 2.55 -1.04
N PHE A 238 -5.22 2.68 -0.72
CA PHE A 238 -4.13 1.95 -1.35
C PHE A 238 -3.72 0.76 -0.49
N CYS A 239 -3.76 -0.43 -1.09
CA CYS A 239 -3.26 -1.67 -0.52
C CYS A 239 -2.05 -2.15 -1.31
N GLN A 240 -1.10 -2.78 -0.63
CA GLN A 240 0.06 -3.41 -1.24
C GLN A 240 -0.26 -4.88 -1.53
N ALA A 241 0.04 -5.37 -2.73
CA ALA A 241 -0.10 -6.79 -3.05
C ALA A 241 1.16 -7.34 -3.74
N LYS A 242 1.29 -8.67 -3.78
CA LYS A 242 2.34 -9.36 -4.51
C LYS A 242 2.26 -9.05 -6.00
N ALA A 243 3.41 -8.74 -6.61
CA ALA A 243 3.50 -8.53 -8.04
C ALA A 243 3.04 -9.80 -8.77
N SER A 244 3.47 -10.96 -8.28
CA SER A 244 3.08 -12.27 -8.82
C SER A 244 1.57 -12.53 -8.73
N GLU A 245 0.90 -12.05 -7.68
CA GLU A 245 -0.55 -12.20 -7.51
C GLU A 245 -1.33 -11.22 -8.39
N ILE A 246 -0.87 -9.97 -8.52
CA ILE A 246 -1.46 -8.98 -9.44
C ILE A 246 -1.33 -9.45 -10.89
N GLU A 247 -0.14 -9.89 -11.30
CA GLU A 247 0.12 -10.37 -12.66
C GLU A 247 -0.75 -11.58 -13.00
N LYS A 248 -0.89 -12.55 -12.08
CA LYS A 248 -1.82 -13.68 -12.26
C LYS A 248 -3.27 -13.20 -12.42
N CYS A 249 -3.73 -12.28 -11.58
CA CYS A 249 -5.09 -11.74 -11.63
C CYS A 249 -5.39 -11.02 -12.96
N LEU A 250 -4.42 -10.24 -13.45
CA LEU A 250 -4.56 -9.48 -14.69
C LEU A 250 -4.40 -10.37 -15.93
N ASN A 251 -3.45 -11.30 -15.93
CA ASN A 251 -3.24 -12.23 -17.05
C ASN A 251 -4.43 -13.17 -17.24
N ILE A 252 -4.96 -13.79 -16.18
CA ILE A 252 -6.15 -14.66 -16.29
C ILE A 252 -7.33 -13.93 -16.96
N LYS A 253 -7.41 -12.61 -16.79
CA LYS A 253 -8.52 -11.81 -17.30
C LYS A 253 -8.28 -11.21 -18.69
N TYR A 254 -7.04 -10.81 -19.00
CA TYR A 254 -6.70 -10.00 -20.18
C TYR A 254 -5.65 -10.66 -21.08
N ASP A 255 -5.24 -11.90 -20.82
CA ASP A 255 -4.37 -12.66 -21.70
C ASP A 255 -5.11 -12.94 -23.04
N PRO A 256 -4.59 -12.43 -24.17
CA PRO A 256 -5.19 -12.67 -25.48
C PRO A 256 -5.18 -14.16 -25.89
N PHE A 257 -4.35 -15.01 -25.28
CA PHE A 257 -4.27 -16.45 -25.57
C PHE A 257 -5.22 -17.29 -24.71
N HIS A 258 -5.74 -16.77 -23.60
CA HIS A 258 -6.65 -17.51 -22.71
C HIS A 258 -8.09 -17.56 -23.22
N MET A 259 -8.46 -16.72 -24.20
CA MET A 259 -9.76 -16.71 -24.89
C MET A 259 -9.84 -17.69 -26.07
N VAL A 260 -8.76 -18.41 -26.43
CA VAL A 260 -8.72 -19.24 -27.66
C VAL A 260 -9.05 -20.72 -27.41
N LEU A 261 -9.36 -21.14 -26.17
CA LEU A 261 -9.57 -22.56 -25.84
C LEU A 261 -11.04 -23.00 -25.65
N TYR A 262 -12.00 -22.26 -26.19
CA TYR A 262 -13.37 -22.77 -26.35
C TYR A 262 -13.93 -22.36 -27.72
N ARG A 263 -13.66 -23.19 -28.73
CA ARG A 263 -14.50 -23.37 -29.92
C ARG A 263 -14.53 -24.84 -30.28
#